data_AF-A0A9W7F0E8-F1
#
_entry.id   AF-A0A9W7F0E8-F1
#
_cell.length_a   1.000
_cell.length_b   1.000
_cell.length_c   1.000
_cell.angle_alpha   90.00
_cell.angle_beta   90.00
_cell.angle_gamma   90.00
#
_symmetry.space_group_name_H-M   'P 1'
#
loop_
_entity.id
_entity.type
_entity.pdbx_description
1 polymer ?
#
loop_
_entity_poly.entity_id
_entity_poly.type
_entity_poly.pdbx_seq_one_letter_code
_entity_poly.pdbx_strand_id
1 'polypeptide(L)'
;NKEKRWAAQATLWHSLEQGLKILHPMMPFVTEELWQRLPGRGTLGADEPRTIMLAPYPEGDEAFSNKKIEENMKIVMGAVTAARSMKTTYNVLPKERPSFFFKATAEVSEVLALQKDDIETLGKGILKIGESPPKASAIVVVDDSLTMYMDLAGMVDYAKELKKLAKEKGKLESTISSLETKMSKPDYEEKVKQEIKSKNTEALEANKAKLDNVVSAIKNFEEMQAAEKK
;
A
#
# COMPACT_ATOMS: atom_id res chain seq x y z
N ASN A 1 -8.10 -3.00 -26.12
CA ASN A 1 -7.17 -3.78 -26.94
C ASN A 1 -7.48 -5.26 -26.76
N LYS A 2 -7.87 -5.99 -27.82
CA LYS A 2 -8.34 -7.40 -27.74
C LYS A 2 -7.22 -8.36 -27.32
N GLU A 3 -6.01 -8.14 -27.81
CA GLU A 3 -4.85 -8.99 -27.50
C GLU A 3 -4.44 -8.86 -26.03
N LYS A 4 -4.32 -7.63 -25.51
CA LYS A 4 -4.03 -7.40 -24.07
C LYS A 4 -5.06 -8.07 -23.17
N ARG A 5 -6.35 -8.02 -23.55
CA ARG A 5 -7.43 -8.68 -22.81
C ARG A 5 -7.26 -10.20 -22.83
N TRP A 6 -6.99 -10.78 -24.00
CA TRP A 6 -6.80 -12.22 -24.12
C TRP A 6 -5.58 -12.69 -23.32
N ALA A 7 -4.45 -12.00 -23.44
CA ALA A 7 -3.25 -12.30 -22.67
C ALA A 7 -3.52 -12.28 -21.16
N ALA A 8 -4.17 -11.23 -20.65
CA ALA A 8 -4.55 -11.15 -19.24
C ALA A 8 -5.49 -12.30 -18.81
N GLN A 9 -6.48 -12.65 -19.63
CA GLN A 9 -7.38 -13.77 -19.35
C GLN A 9 -6.65 -15.12 -19.36
N ALA A 10 -5.75 -15.35 -20.30
CA ALA A 10 -4.95 -16.56 -20.39
C ALA A 10 -4.00 -16.70 -19.19
N THR A 11 -3.30 -15.63 -18.80
CA THR A 11 -2.45 -15.61 -17.61
C THR A 11 -3.27 -15.88 -16.35
N LEU A 12 -4.42 -15.20 -16.17
CA LEU A 12 -5.30 -15.41 -15.01
C LEU A 12 -5.82 -16.85 -14.94
N TRP A 13 -6.25 -17.39 -16.08
CA TRP A 13 -6.73 -18.77 -16.16
C TRP A 13 -5.63 -19.75 -15.76
N HIS A 14 -4.43 -19.59 -16.31
CA HIS A 14 -3.29 -20.46 -16.01
C HIS A 14 -2.86 -20.35 -14.55
N SER A 15 -2.65 -19.15 -14.03
CA SER A 15 -2.25 -18.94 -12.63
C SER A 15 -3.29 -19.48 -11.64
N LEU A 16 -4.58 -19.30 -11.93
CA LEU A 16 -5.65 -19.83 -11.08
C LEU A 16 -5.70 -21.36 -11.11
N GLU A 17 -5.57 -21.97 -12.29
CA GLU A 17 -5.57 -23.42 -12.47
C GLU A 17 -4.41 -24.10 -11.71
N GLN A 18 -3.21 -23.55 -11.82
CA GLN A 18 -2.03 -24.02 -11.09
C GLN A 18 -2.16 -23.76 -9.57
N GLY A 19 -2.65 -22.58 -9.18
CA GLY A 19 -2.87 -22.24 -7.77
C GLY A 19 -3.89 -23.17 -7.09
N LEU A 20 -4.96 -23.55 -7.77
CA LEU A 20 -5.95 -24.50 -7.25
C LEU A 20 -5.35 -25.89 -7.04
N LYS A 21 -4.48 -26.37 -7.94
CA LYS A 21 -3.79 -27.66 -7.78
C LYS A 21 -2.86 -27.68 -6.57
N ILE A 22 -2.06 -26.62 -6.39
CA ILE A 22 -1.17 -26.47 -5.22
C ILE A 22 -1.99 -26.47 -3.92
N LEU A 23 -3.15 -25.82 -3.93
CA LEU A 23 -4.00 -25.65 -2.76
C LEU A 23 -4.86 -26.88 -2.43
N HIS A 24 -5.05 -27.79 -3.39
CA HIS A 24 -5.97 -28.93 -3.27
C HIS A 24 -5.71 -29.85 -2.08
N PRO A 25 -4.46 -30.24 -1.75
CA PRO A 25 -4.19 -31.08 -0.59
C PRO A 25 -4.67 -30.47 0.74
N MET A 26 -4.77 -29.14 0.81
CA MET A 26 -5.21 -28.41 2.01
C MET A 26 -6.72 -28.14 2.03
N MET A 27 -7.31 -27.84 0.87
CA MET A 27 -8.73 -27.45 0.75
C MET A 27 -9.44 -28.21 -0.37
N PRO A 28 -9.65 -29.54 -0.25
CA PRO A 28 -10.01 -30.39 -1.37
C PRO A 28 -11.37 -30.09 -1.99
N PHE A 29 -12.38 -29.82 -1.16
CA PHE A 29 -13.76 -29.60 -1.64
C PHE A 29 -13.92 -28.29 -2.40
N VAL A 30 -13.36 -27.19 -1.86
CA VAL A 30 -13.46 -25.86 -2.48
C VAL A 30 -12.64 -25.81 -3.77
N THR A 31 -11.43 -26.36 -3.75
CA THR A 31 -10.56 -26.34 -4.93
C THR A 31 -11.11 -27.22 -6.05
N GLU A 32 -11.70 -28.39 -5.75
CA GLU A 32 -12.41 -29.22 -6.75
C GLU A 32 -13.57 -28.43 -7.38
N GLU A 33 -14.44 -27.82 -6.56
CA GLU A 33 -15.61 -27.08 -7.04
C GLU A 33 -15.24 -25.93 -7.99
N LEU A 34 -14.20 -25.17 -7.63
CA LEU A 34 -13.69 -24.04 -8.41
C LEU A 34 -12.96 -24.51 -9.68
N TRP A 35 -12.16 -25.57 -9.58
CA TRP A 35 -11.37 -26.12 -10.69
C TRP A 35 -12.24 -26.74 -11.78
N GLN A 36 -13.41 -27.30 -11.42
CA GLN A 36 -14.42 -27.77 -12.37
C GLN A 36 -15.15 -26.60 -13.08
N ARG A 37 -15.22 -25.43 -12.46
CA ARG A 37 -15.87 -24.21 -13.00
C ARG A 37 -14.96 -23.33 -13.85
N LEU A 38 -13.68 -23.70 -13.98
CA LEU A 38 -12.78 -22.96 -14.85
C LEU A 38 -13.35 -22.93 -16.29
N PRO A 39 -13.25 -21.79 -16.99
CA PRO A 39 -13.67 -21.71 -18.38
C PRO A 39 -12.88 -22.69 -19.28
N GLY A 40 -13.54 -23.28 -20.28
CA GLY A 40 -12.87 -24.18 -21.25
C GLY A 40 -12.72 -25.64 -20.80
N ARG A 41 -13.23 -25.99 -19.63
CA ARG A 41 -13.23 -27.37 -19.12
C ARG A 41 -14.19 -28.25 -19.91
N GLY A 42 -13.80 -29.49 -20.19
CA GLY A 42 -14.50 -30.40 -21.09
C GLY A 42 -14.23 -30.11 -22.58
N THR A 43 -13.41 -29.10 -22.89
CA THR A 43 -13.00 -28.77 -24.27
C THR A 43 -11.51 -29.07 -24.53
N LEU A 44 -10.76 -29.52 -23.51
CA LEU A 44 -9.32 -29.77 -23.59
C LEU A 44 -8.95 -31.17 -24.11
N GLY A 45 -9.94 -31.96 -24.54
CA GLY A 45 -9.74 -33.28 -25.14
C GLY A 45 -9.88 -34.44 -24.16
N ALA A 46 -9.57 -35.66 -24.63
CA ALA A 46 -9.77 -36.90 -23.87
C ALA A 46 -8.80 -37.06 -22.69
N ASP A 47 -7.65 -36.37 -22.73
CA ASP A 47 -6.60 -36.44 -21.70
C ASP A 47 -6.85 -35.46 -20.54
N GLU A 48 -7.95 -34.71 -20.56
CA GLU A 48 -8.31 -33.80 -19.50
C GLU A 48 -8.68 -34.57 -18.20
N PRO A 49 -8.02 -34.30 -17.06
CA PRO A 49 -8.32 -35.00 -15.83
C PRO A 49 -9.77 -34.72 -15.38
N ARG A 50 -10.50 -35.77 -15.01
CA ARG A 50 -11.92 -35.64 -14.59
C ARG A 50 -12.11 -34.98 -13.23
N THR A 51 -11.08 -34.98 -12.39
CA THR A 51 -11.04 -34.41 -11.04
C THR A 51 -9.66 -33.82 -10.80
N ILE A 52 -9.59 -32.76 -10.01
CA ILE A 52 -8.31 -32.14 -9.66
C ILE A 52 -7.41 -33.11 -8.87
N MET A 53 -7.99 -34.11 -8.18
CA MET A 53 -7.24 -35.15 -7.46
C MET A 53 -6.34 -35.99 -8.38
N LEU A 54 -6.71 -36.14 -9.65
CA LEU A 54 -5.95 -36.90 -10.65
C LEU A 54 -5.14 -35.98 -11.58
N ALA A 55 -5.20 -34.66 -11.37
CA ALA A 55 -4.44 -33.73 -12.17
C ALA A 55 -2.95 -33.78 -11.79
N PRO A 56 -2.03 -33.63 -12.76
CA PRO A 56 -0.61 -33.59 -12.48
C PRO A 56 -0.30 -32.40 -11.58
N TYR A 57 0.59 -32.62 -10.61
CA TYR A 57 1.03 -31.57 -9.71
C TYR A 57 1.85 -30.52 -10.48
N PRO A 58 1.68 -29.22 -10.19
CA PRO A 58 2.42 -28.16 -10.87
C PRO A 58 3.94 -28.29 -10.72
N GLU A 59 4.64 -28.19 -11.84
CA GLU A 59 6.10 -28.12 -11.89
C GLU A 59 6.53 -26.71 -12.33
N GLY A 60 7.65 -26.23 -11.78
CA GLY A 60 8.19 -24.93 -12.13
C GLY A 60 8.85 -24.97 -13.50
N ASP A 61 8.53 -24.00 -14.36
CA ASP A 61 9.18 -23.82 -15.66
C ASP A 61 10.01 -22.54 -15.64
N GLU A 62 11.32 -22.68 -15.87
CA GLU A 62 12.26 -21.56 -15.91
C GLU A 62 11.93 -20.56 -17.03
N ALA A 63 11.21 -20.98 -18.08
CA ALA A 63 10.76 -20.09 -19.15
C ALA A 63 9.81 -18.99 -18.66
N PHE A 64 9.09 -19.22 -17.54
CA PHE A 64 8.24 -18.21 -16.90
C PHE A 64 8.98 -17.35 -15.86
N SER A 65 10.25 -17.63 -15.58
CA SER A 65 11.06 -16.86 -14.65
C SER A 65 11.71 -15.67 -15.34
N ASN A 66 11.42 -14.45 -14.87
CA ASN A 66 12.03 -13.24 -15.42
C ASN A 66 12.27 -12.17 -14.34
N LYS A 67 13.49 -12.17 -13.81
CA LYS A 67 13.91 -11.24 -12.75
C LYS A 67 13.71 -9.76 -13.11
N LYS A 68 13.97 -9.38 -14.37
CA LYS A 68 13.82 -7.98 -14.79
C LYS A 68 12.35 -7.55 -14.76
N ILE A 69 11.43 -8.42 -15.18
CA ILE A 69 9.99 -8.14 -15.10
C ILE A 69 9.53 -8.08 -13.64
N GLU A 70 10.03 -8.95 -12.77
CA GLU A 70 9.72 -8.92 -11.34
C GLU A 70 10.19 -7.62 -10.68
N GLU A 71 11.40 -7.16 -10.97
CA GLU A 71 11.95 -5.89 -10.49
C GLU A 71 11.14 -4.69 -11.00
N ASN A 72 10.81 -4.68 -12.30
CA ASN A 72 9.93 -3.67 -12.88
C ASN A 72 8.55 -3.64 -12.20
N MET A 73 7.98 -4.81 -11.90
CA MET A 73 6.69 -4.88 -11.21
C MET A 73 6.78 -4.38 -9.76
N LYS A 74 7.89 -4.63 -9.06
CA LYS A 74 8.14 -4.07 -7.72
C LYS A 74 8.15 -2.54 -7.73
N ILE A 75 8.76 -1.92 -8.74
CA ILE A 75 8.75 -0.46 -8.93
C ILE A 75 7.31 0.05 -9.08
N VAL A 76 6.51 -0.60 -9.93
CA VAL A 76 5.10 -0.23 -10.16
C VAL A 76 4.26 -0.37 -8.88
N MET A 77 4.43 -1.48 -8.16
CA MET A 77 3.76 -1.70 -6.87
C MET A 77 4.18 -0.67 -5.82
N GLY A 78 5.46 -0.30 -5.78
CA GLY A 78 6.00 0.76 -4.94
C GLY A 78 5.34 2.11 -5.24
N ALA A 79 5.27 2.49 -6.51
CA ALA A 79 4.61 3.72 -6.97
C ALA A 79 3.11 3.77 -6.59
N VAL A 80 2.37 2.68 -6.81
CA VAL A 80 0.95 2.58 -6.43
C VAL A 80 0.76 2.66 -4.92
N THR A 81 1.62 1.99 -4.16
CA THR A 81 1.57 2.00 -2.69
C THR A 81 1.85 3.39 -2.16
N ALA A 82 2.86 4.08 -2.70
CA ALA A 82 3.19 5.46 -2.37
C ALA A 82 2.03 6.41 -2.68
N ALA A 83 1.41 6.28 -3.87
CA ALA A 83 0.22 7.05 -4.26
C ALA A 83 -0.94 6.88 -3.27
N ARG A 84 -1.28 5.64 -2.91
CA ARG A 84 -2.36 5.34 -1.95
C ARG A 84 -2.04 5.81 -0.54
N SER A 85 -0.80 5.60 -0.10
CA SER A 85 -0.32 6.05 1.20
C SER A 85 -0.44 7.56 1.32
N MET A 86 0.05 8.31 0.33
CA MET A 86 -0.03 9.77 0.30
C MET A 86 -1.48 10.27 0.35
N LYS A 87 -2.38 9.69 -0.46
CA LYS A 87 -3.81 10.06 -0.37
C LYS A 87 -4.39 9.84 1.02
N THR A 88 -3.99 8.76 1.68
CA THR A 88 -4.45 8.45 3.05
C THR A 88 -3.86 9.44 4.06
N THR A 89 -2.56 9.72 3.97
CA THR A 89 -1.85 10.65 4.85
C THR A 89 -2.43 12.06 4.78
N TYR A 90 -2.73 12.55 3.58
CA TYR A 90 -3.30 13.88 3.35
C TYR A 90 -4.83 13.90 3.34
N ASN A 91 -5.47 12.79 3.72
CA ASN A 91 -6.92 12.61 3.78
C ASN A 91 -7.66 13.06 2.49
N VAL A 92 -7.03 12.83 1.34
CA VAL A 92 -7.62 13.12 0.03
C VAL A 92 -8.78 12.18 -0.22
N LEU A 93 -9.94 12.73 -0.59
CA LEU A 93 -11.16 11.94 -0.78
C LEU A 93 -10.94 10.81 -1.81
N PRO A 94 -11.52 9.61 -1.60
CA PRO A 94 -11.30 8.47 -2.50
C PRO A 94 -11.68 8.69 -3.97
N LYS A 95 -12.61 9.63 -4.23
CA LYS A 95 -13.08 9.99 -5.57
C LYS A 95 -12.17 10.98 -6.29
N GLU A 96 -11.41 11.77 -5.54
CA GLU A 96 -10.48 12.76 -6.11
C GLU A 96 -9.31 12.06 -6.79
N ARG A 97 -8.88 12.59 -7.93
CA ARG A 97 -7.75 12.08 -8.70
C ARG A 97 -6.65 13.13 -8.74
N PRO A 98 -5.78 13.20 -7.70
CA PRO A 98 -4.67 14.14 -7.66
C PRO A 98 -3.68 13.87 -8.79
N SER A 99 -2.94 14.91 -9.18
CA SER A 99 -1.80 14.77 -10.08
C SER A 99 -0.59 14.28 -9.28
N PHE A 100 -0.03 13.16 -9.70
CA PHE A 100 1.20 12.60 -9.18
C PHE A 100 2.35 12.89 -10.14
N PHE A 101 3.38 13.55 -9.66
CA PHE A 101 4.59 13.85 -10.42
C PHE A 101 5.70 12.93 -9.96
N PHE A 102 6.25 12.13 -10.88
CA PHE A 102 7.33 11.20 -10.58
C PHE A 102 8.64 11.73 -11.15
N LYS A 103 9.62 11.83 -10.26
CA LYS A 103 11.01 12.12 -10.58
C LYS A 103 11.81 10.84 -10.36
N ALA A 104 12.38 10.31 -11.43
CA ALA A 104 13.05 9.02 -11.41
C ALA A 104 14.24 8.97 -12.37
N THR A 105 15.03 7.90 -12.30
CA THR A 105 16.04 7.59 -13.33
C THR A 105 15.37 7.31 -14.69
N ALA A 106 16.15 7.31 -15.78
CA ALA A 106 15.62 7.05 -17.12
C ALA A 106 14.96 5.65 -17.22
N GLU A 107 15.63 4.61 -16.72
CA GLU A 107 15.11 3.24 -16.73
C GLU A 107 13.80 3.12 -15.96
N VAL A 108 13.72 3.70 -14.76
CA VAL A 108 12.50 3.68 -13.94
C VAL A 108 11.38 4.48 -14.62
N SER A 109 11.70 5.61 -15.24
CA SER A 109 10.73 6.43 -15.96
C SER A 109 10.09 5.68 -17.13
N GLU A 110 10.86 4.86 -17.86
CA GLU A 110 10.33 4.01 -18.92
C GLU A 110 9.36 2.95 -18.37
N VAL A 111 9.71 2.31 -17.25
CA VAL A 111 8.83 1.33 -16.58
C VAL A 111 7.51 1.96 -16.14
N LEU A 112 7.57 3.15 -15.53
CA LEU A 112 6.38 3.91 -15.11
C LEU A 112 5.52 4.32 -16.31
N ALA A 113 6.15 4.70 -17.43
CA ALA A 113 5.44 5.07 -18.65
C ALA A 113 4.74 3.87 -19.29
N LEU A 114 5.40 2.70 -19.32
CA LEU A 114 4.85 1.43 -19.81
C LEU A 114 3.61 0.99 -19.03
N GLN A 115 3.60 1.23 -17.71
CA GLN A 115 2.54 0.80 -16.78
C GLN A 115 1.66 1.95 -16.28
N LYS A 116 1.63 3.06 -17.03
CA LYS A 116 0.91 4.28 -16.65
C LYS A 116 -0.55 4.03 -16.31
N ASP A 117 -1.27 3.33 -17.18
CA ASP A 117 -2.71 3.08 -17.01
C ASP A 117 -3.01 2.30 -15.72
N ASP A 118 -2.17 1.33 -15.37
CA ASP A 118 -2.31 0.52 -14.16
C ASP A 118 -2.03 1.36 -12.91
N ILE A 119 -1.00 2.21 -12.95
CA ILE A 119 -0.66 3.13 -11.85
C ILE A 119 -1.78 4.15 -11.64
N GLU A 120 -2.32 4.76 -12.69
CA GLU A 120 -3.41 5.73 -12.60
C GLU A 120 -4.72 5.10 -12.10
N THR A 121 -4.98 3.85 -12.49
CA THR A 121 -6.16 3.09 -12.08
C THR A 121 -6.05 2.66 -10.62
N LEU A 122 -4.94 2.04 -10.24
CA LEU A 122 -4.74 1.50 -8.90
C LEU A 122 -4.43 2.61 -7.88
N GLY A 123 -3.64 3.62 -8.26
CA GLY A 123 -3.31 4.80 -7.45
C GLY A 123 -4.44 5.83 -7.39
N LYS A 124 -5.43 5.75 -8.29
CA LYS A 124 -6.58 6.67 -8.40
C LYS A 124 -6.11 8.13 -8.49
N GLY A 125 -5.25 8.41 -9.46
CA GLY A 125 -4.73 9.74 -9.76
C GLY A 125 -4.26 9.84 -11.21
N ILE A 126 -3.69 10.99 -11.57
CA ILE A 126 -3.15 11.26 -12.89
C ILE A 126 -1.63 11.22 -12.81
N LEU A 127 -0.98 10.46 -13.69
CA LEU A 127 0.45 10.22 -13.66
C LEU A 127 1.18 11.18 -14.61
N LYS A 128 2.13 11.93 -14.05
CA LYS A 128 3.03 12.84 -14.77
C LYS A 128 4.47 12.44 -14.51
N ILE A 129 5.22 12.12 -15.56
CA ILE A 129 6.60 11.60 -15.47
C ILE A 129 7.53 12.66 -16.07
N GLY A 130 8.56 13.06 -15.33
CA GLY A 130 9.54 14.05 -15.79
C GLY A 130 9.05 15.51 -15.80
N GLU A 131 7.79 15.76 -15.45
CA GLU A 131 7.25 17.11 -15.25
C GLU A 131 7.65 17.68 -13.88
N SER A 132 7.84 19.00 -13.80
CA SER A 132 8.11 19.68 -12.53
C SER A 132 6.85 19.74 -11.66
N PRO A 133 6.92 19.35 -10.38
CA PRO A 133 5.79 19.44 -9.47
C PRO A 133 5.46 20.90 -9.11
N PRO A 134 4.20 21.22 -8.79
CA PRO A 134 3.81 22.49 -8.18
C PRO A 134 4.55 22.75 -6.86
N LYS A 135 4.73 24.03 -6.49
CA LYS A 135 5.45 24.43 -5.27
C LYS A 135 4.83 23.88 -3.99
N ALA A 136 3.50 23.75 -3.93
CA ALA A 136 2.76 23.24 -2.78
C ALA A 136 2.45 21.73 -2.91
N SER A 137 3.40 20.93 -3.42
CA SER A 137 3.22 19.48 -3.53
C SER A 137 3.72 18.76 -2.30
N ALA A 138 3.00 17.73 -1.88
CA ALA A 138 3.52 16.79 -0.89
C ALA A 138 4.51 15.83 -1.52
N ILE A 139 5.60 15.51 -0.82
CA ILE A 139 6.68 14.66 -1.31
C ILE A 139 6.73 13.33 -0.56
N VAL A 140 7.00 12.25 -1.28
CA VAL A 140 7.42 10.96 -0.72
C VAL A 140 8.54 10.37 -1.54
N VAL A 141 9.60 9.93 -0.85
CA VAL A 141 10.69 9.18 -1.45
C VAL A 141 10.31 7.70 -1.36
N VAL A 142 10.23 7.02 -2.51
CA VAL A 142 9.94 5.58 -2.56
C VAL A 142 11.24 4.81 -2.36
N ASP A 143 12.27 5.19 -3.12
CA ASP A 143 13.65 4.72 -3.02
C ASP A 143 14.60 5.73 -3.67
N ASP A 144 15.90 5.41 -3.73
CA ASP A 144 16.94 6.27 -4.33
C ASP A 144 16.70 6.59 -5.82
N SER A 145 15.92 5.76 -6.50
CA SER A 145 15.64 5.86 -7.94
C SER A 145 14.29 6.51 -8.25
N LEU A 146 13.41 6.67 -7.26
CA LEU A 146 12.03 7.09 -7.42
C LEU A 146 11.54 8.00 -6.29
N THR A 147 11.23 9.25 -6.65
CA THR A 147 10.53 10.21 -5.79
C THR A 147 9.19 10.60 -6.41
N MET A 148 8.13 10.60 -5.61
CA MET A 148 6.79 10.99 -6.02
C MET A 148 6.36 12.28 -5.30
N TYR A 149 5.74 13.17 -6.05
CA TYR A 149 5.08 14.36 -5.54
C TYR A 149 3.58 14.26 -5.81
N MET A 150 2.76 14.75 -4.90
CA MET A 150 1.31 14.82 -5.04
C MET A 150 0.86 16.27 -4.96
N ASP A 151 0.17 16.74 -6.00
CA ASP A 151 -0.49 18.03 -5.99
C ASP A 151 -1.72 17.99 -5.08
N LEU A 152 -1.75 18.88 -4.10
CA LEU A 152 -2.79 18.97 -3.07
C LEU A 152 -3.73 20.15 -3.27
N ALA A 153 -3.46 21.02 -4.26
CA ALA A 153 -4.18 22.28 -4.42
C ALA A 153 -5.69 22.06 -4.53
N GLY A 154 -6.46 22.66 -3.61
CA GLY A 154 -7.92 22.55 -3.56
C GLY A 154 -8.48 21.17 -3.17
N MET A 155 -7.64 20.17 -2.85
CA MET A 155 -8.07 18.82 -2.47
C MET A 155 -8.08 18.58 -0.96
N VAL A 156 -7.42 19.44 -0.17
CA VAL A 156 -7.25 19.29 1.28
C VAL A 156 -7.79 20.51 2.01
N ASP A 157 -8.66 20.27 3.00
CA ASP A 157 -9.05 21.30 3.98
C ASP A 157 -8.02 21.33 5.11
N TYR A 158 -6.95 22.10 4.90
CA TYR A 158 -5.86 22.25 5.87
C TYR A 158 -6.34 22.70 7.25
N ALA A 159 -7.36 23.58 7.30
CA ALA A 159 -7.88 24.08 8.58
C ALA A 159 -8.59 22.97 9.37
N LYS A 160 -9.36 22.13 8.69
CA LYS A 160 -10.03 20.98 9.30
C LYS A 160 -9.04 19.89 9.73
N GLU A 161 -8.03 19.58 8.92
CA GLU A 161 -7.01 18.59 9.27
C GLU A 161 -6.14 19.04 10.46
N LEU A 162 -5.67 20.29 10.47
CA LEU A 162 -4.93 20.85 11.60
C LEU A 162 -5.76 20.81 12.89
N LYS A 163 -7.05 21.12 12.83
CA LYS A 163 -7.95 21.04 14.00
C LYS A 163 -8.12 19.61 14.50
N LYS A 164 -8.20 18.63 13.60
CA LYS A 164 -8.30 17.20 13.94
C LYS A 164 -7.01 16.70 14.58
N LEU A 165 -5.86 16.99 13.97
CA LEU A 165 -4.54 16.62 14.50
C LEU A 165 -4.26 17.29 15.85
N ALA A 166 -4.64 18.56 16.04
CA ALA A 166 -4.53 19.24 17.32
C ALA A 166 -5.36 18.56 18.42
N LYS A 167 -6.57 18.08 18.08
CA LYS A 167 -7.42 17.32 19.02
C LYS A 167 -6.81 15.95 19.35
N GLU A 168 -6.21 15.29 18.37
CA GLU A 168 -5.52 14.01 18.58
C GLU A 168 -4.26 14.18 19.44
N LYS A 169 -3.45 15.20 19.15
CA LYS A 169 -2.30 15.62 19.96
C LYS A 169 -2.68 15.79 21.42
N GLY A 170 -3.73 16.58 21.71
CA GLY A 170 -4.19 16.80 23.09
C GLY A 170 -4.65 15.52 23.81
N LYS A 171 -5.24 14.56 23.09
CA LYS A 171 -5.61 13.25 23.67
C LYS A 171 -4.38 12.40 24.00
N LEU A 172 -3.39 12.37 23.10
CA LEU A 172 -2.14 11.64 23.30
C LEU A 172 -1.35 12.24 24.47
N GLU A 173 -1.20 13.57 24.53
CA GLU A 173 -0.55 14.28 25.64
C GLU A 173 -1.23 13.98 26.99
N SER A 174 -2.57 14.01 27.04
CA SER A 174 -3.32 13.66 28.25
C SER A 174 -3.11 12.20 28.68
N THR A 175 -3.05 11.28 27.72
CA THR A 175 -2.81 9.85 27.97
C THR A 175 -1.39 9.61 28.49
N ILE A 176 -0.39 10.22 27.85
CA ILE A 176 1.02 10.18 28.26
C ILE A 176 1.17 10.74 29.67
N SER A 177 0.65 11.95 29.93
CA SER A 177 0.70 12.57 31.25
C SER A 177 0.05 11.70 32.33
N SER A 178 -1.07 11.05 32.01
CA SER A 178 -1.75 10.14 32.94
C SER A 178 -0.94 8.87 33.22
N LEU A 179 -0.22 8.33 32.23
CA LEU A 179 0.67 7.19 32.39
C LEU A 179 1.93 7.57 33.18
N GLU A 180 2.57 8.68 32.85
CA GLU A 180 3.75 9.19 33.57
C GLU A 180 3.41 9.46 35.04
N THR A 181 2.26 10.09 35.32
CA THR A 181 1.81 10.33 36.70
C THR A 181 1.54 9.03 37.47
N LYS A 182 1.07 7.97 36.80
CA LYS A 182 0.88 6.65 37.44
C LYS A 182 2.23 6.00 37.75
N MET A 183 3.17 6.09 36.82
CA MET A 183 4.51 5.49 36.93
C MET A 183 5.43 6.25 37.90
N SER A 184 5.20 7.55 38.13
CA SER A 184 6.00 8.38 39.05
C SER A 184 5.59 8.26 40.52
N LYS A 185 4.56 7.46 40.86
CA LYS A 185 4.14 7.30 42.26
C LYS A 185 5.18 6.49 43.04
N PRO A 186 5.53 6.87 44.29
CA PRO A 186 6.52 6.16 45.10
C PRO A 186 6.19 4.66 45.25
N ASP A 187 4.91 4.37 45.49
CA ASP A 187 4.38 3.02 45.67
C ASP A 187 4.36 2.18 44.38
N TYR A 188 4.59 2.78 43.20
CA TYR A 188 4.48 2.10 41.92
C TYR A 188 5.56 1.03 41.76
N GLU A 189 6.76 1.31 42.26
CA GLU A 189 7.88 0.39 42.13
C GLU A 189 7.72 -0.85 43.03
N GLU A 190 7.08 -0.71 44.18
CA GLU A 190 6.90 -1.81 45.14
C GLU A 190 5.59 -2.58 44.94
N LYS A 191 4.48 -1.90 44.59
CA LYS A 191 3.14 -2.51 44.55
C LYS A 191 2.71 -3.03 43.19
N VAL A 192 3.38 -2.64 42.11
CA VAL A 192 2.95 -3.01 40.74
C VAL A 192 3.76 -4.19 40.22
N LYS A 193 3.06 -5.23 39.77
CA LYS A 193 3.67 -6.42 39.17
C LYS A 193 4.51 -6.05 37.94
N GLN A 194 5.65 -6.72 37.77
CA GLN A 194 6.60 -6.47 36.69
C GLN A 194 5.96 -6.56 35.28
N GLU A 195 5.00 -7.46 35.07
CA GLU A 195 4.26 -7.57 33.80
C GLU A 195 3.46 -6.28 33.47
N ILE A 196 2.86 -5.64 34.49
CA ILE A 196 2.11 -4.39 34.31
C ILE A 196 3.08 -3.22 34.08
N LYS A 197 4.25 -3.23 34.71
CA LYS A 197 5.30 -2.24 34.47
C LYS A 197 5.79 -2.29 33.01
N SER A 198 6.12 -3.48 32.50
CA SER A 198 6.53 -3.66 31.09
C SER A 198 5.47 -3.14 30.12
N LYS A 199 4.21 -3.54 30.32
CA LYS A 199 3.09 -3.08 29.48
C LYS A 199 2.91 -1.56 29.52
N ASN A 200 3.06 -0.93 30.69
CA ASN A 200 2.93 0.52 30.82
C ASN A 200 4.09 1.27 30.17
N THR A 201 5.32 0.75 30.27
CA THR A 201 6.50 1.32 29.59
C THR A 201 6.37 1.18 28.08
N GLU A 202 6.00 0.01 27.56
CA GLU A 202 5.74 -0.22 26.14
C GLU A 202 4.63 0.68 25.61
N ALA A 203 3.53 0.84 26.37
CA ALA A 203 2.45 1.74 26.02
C ALA A 203 2.89 3.21 26.04
N LEU A 204 3.75 3.62 26.99
CA LEU A 204 4.28 4.98 27.06
C LEU A 204 5.14 5.29 25.83
N GLU A 205 6.10 4.42 25.51
CA GLU A 205 6.96 4.54 24.34
C GLU A 205 6.16 4.57 23.04
N ALA A 206 5.19 3.66 22.89
CA ALA A 206 4.32 3.63 21.72
C ALA A 206 3.47 4.92 21.57
N ASN A 207 2.99 5.49 22.68
CA ASN A 207 2.22 6.75 22.64
C ASN A 207 3.12 7.97 22.38
N LYS A 208 4.35 8.00 22.91
CA LYS A 208 5.34 9.04 22.60
C LYS A 208 5.73 9.03 21.13
N ALA A 209 6.03 7.86 20.57
CA ALA A 209 6.31 7.71 19.14
C ALA A 209 5.13 8.17 18.27
N LYS A 210 3.89 7.87 18.67
CA LYS A 210 2.69 8.38 17.98
C LYS A 210 2.57 9.90 18.09
N LEU A 211 2.85 10.47 19.27
CA LEU A 211 2.80 11.93 19.48
C LEU A 211 3.81 12.64 18.57
N ASP A 212 5.04 12.15 18.47
CA ASP A 212 6.08 12.72 17.61
C ASP A 212 5.69 12.70 16.13
N ASN A 213 5.06 11.59 15.69
CA ASN A 213 4.51 11.49 14.34
C ASN A 213 3.40 12.52 14.08
N VAL A 214 2.48 12.72 15.04
CA VAL A 214 1.40 13.71 14.94
C VAL A 214 1.96 15.13 14.92
N VAL A 215 2.95 15.44 15.75
CA VAL A 215 3.61 16.76 15.78
C VAL A 215 4.33 17.04 14.45
N SER A 216 5.04 16.06 13.92
CA SER A 216 5.71 16.17 12.62
C SER A 216 4.70 16.38 11.48
N ALA A 217 3.57 15.67 11.52
CA ALA A 217 2.48 15.87 10.57
C ALA A 217 1.90 17.29 10.64
N ILE A 218 1.61 17.81 11.84
CA ILE A 218 1.10 19.18 12.03
C ILE A 218 2.05 20.20 11.38
N LYS A 219 3.36 20.09 11.65
CA LYS A 219 4.36 21.00 11.08
C LYS A 219 4.35 20.96 9.55
N ASN A 220 4.29 19.76 8.96
CA ASN A 220 4.24 19.60 7.51
C ASN A 220 2.97 20.24 6.91
N PHE A 221 1.80 20.06 7.54
CA PHE A 221 0.55 20.68 7.08
C PHE A 221 0.57 22.21 7.21
N GLU A 222 1.20 22.77 8.24
CA GLU A 222 1.38 24.23 8.40
C GLU A 222 2.28 24.82 7.31
N GLU A 223 3.40 24.16 7.01
CA GLU A 223 4.31 24.56 5.92
C GLU A 223 3.61 24.51 4.55
N MET A 224 2.81 23.48 4.30
CA MET A 224 2.03 23.35 3.06
C MET A 224 0.92 24.41 2.94
N GLN A 225 0.19 24.69 4.03
CA GLN A 225 -0.83 25.75 4.03
C GLN A 225 -0.20 27.13 3.77
N ALA A 226 1.01 27.38 4.27
CA ALA A 226 1.75 28.61 3.99
C ALA A 226 2.23 28.69 2.53
N ALA A 227 2.56 27.56 1.92
CA ALA A 227 2.97 27.47 0.52
C ALA A 227 1.80 27.64 -0.46
N GLU A 228 0.58 27.21 -0.10
CA GLU A 228 -0.63 27.38 -0.94
C GLU A 228 -1.09 28.86 -1.00
N LYS A 229 -0.86 29.63 0.07
CA LYS A 229 -1.24 31.05 0.14
C LYS A 229 -0.29 32.02 -0.59
N LYS A 230 0.84 31.55 -1.11
CA LYS A 230 1.89 32.35 -1.78
C LYS A 230 1.91 32.12 -3.28
#